data_AF-A0A7C5HYK2-F1
#
_entry.id   AF-A0A7C5HYK2-F1
#
_cell.length_a   1.000
_cell.length_b   1.000
_cell.length_c   1.000
_cell.angle_alpha   90.00
_cell.angle_beta   90.00
_cell.angle_gamma   90.00
#
_symmetry.space_group_name_H-M   'P 1'
#
loop_
_entity.id
_entity.type
_entity.pdbx_description
1 polymer ?
#
loop_
_entity_poly.entity_id
_entity_poly.type
_entity_poly.pdbx_seq_one_letter_code
_entity_poly.pdbx_strand_id
1 'polypeptide(L)'
;MWEYLAHNCRSDFITFSEDAFWSANWEDSTRASNRRSALEYLNKHTIDLVLALGTWAGQDLVNNEHSTATFVLTSNDPIRAGIIRSADDSGYDHIFVECDPNRYKRQIELFHDIIGFERLGVIFEDSEDGRICANYTDLEKVSKKRNFKLIICYADKGKTEMESFEM
;
A
#
# COMPACT_ATOMS: atom_id res chain seq x y z
N MET A 1 -4.67 -1.41 -18.07
CA MET A 1 -3.22 -1.13 -18.17
C MET A 1 -2.40 -2.40 -18.33
N TRP A 2 -2.44 -3.35 -17.39
CA TRP A 2 -1.61 -4.56 -17.43
C TRP A 2 -1.86 -5.44 -18.65
N GLU A 3 -3.12 -5.67 -19.00
CA GLU A 3 -3.50 -6.33 -20.24
C GLU A 3 -2.90 -5.63 -21.48
N TYR A 4 -2.90 -4.30 -21.50
CA TYR A 4 -2.27 -3.56 -22.59
C TYR A 4 -0.76 -3.81 -22.64
N LEU A 5 -0.07 -3.80 -21.49
CA LEU A 5 1.37 -4.07 -21.43
C LEU A 5 1.69 -5.49 -21.88
N ALA A 6 0.91 -6.49 -21.49
CA ALA A 6 1.11 -7.88 -21.91
C ALA A 6 1.02 -8.04 -23.43
N HIS A 7 0.04 -7.40 -24.07
CA HIS A 7 -0.13 -7.51 -25.52
C HIS A 7 0.81 -6.62 -26.34
N ASN A 8 1.19 -5.45 -25.82
CA ASN A 8 1.84 -4.39 -26.61
C ASN A 8 3.31 -4.15 -26.24
N CYS A 9 3.78 -4.58 -25.06
CA CYS A 9 5.18 -4.46 -24.72
C CYS A 9 6.02 -5.41 -25.59
N ARG A 10 7.01 -4.86 -26.29
CA ARG A 10 8.00 -5.62 -27.05
C ARG A 10 9.37 -5.28 -26.46
N SER A 11 9.98 -6.26 -25.80
CA SER A 11 11.24 -6.10 -25.08
C SER A 11 11.97 -7.43 -25.05
N ASP A 12 13.30 -7.39 -25.14
CA ASP A 12 14.16 -8.56 -24.99
C ASP A 12 14.44 -8.89 -23.51
N PHE A 13 13.99 -8.05 -22.57
CA PHE A 13 14.33 -8.12 -21.15
C PHE A 13 13.14 -8.36 -20.22
N ILE A 14 11.95 -7.87 -20.59
CA ILE A 14 10.77 -7.90 -19.72
C ILE A 14 9.55 -8.31 -20.54
N THR A 15 8.81 -9.28 -20.04
CA THR A 15 7.52 -9.71 -20.58
C THR A 15 6.49 -9.67 -19.45
N PHE A 16 5.29 -9.22 -19.75
CA PHE A 16 4.18 -9.21 -18.80
C PHE A 16 3.26 -10.40 -19.11
N SER A 17 2.91 -11.18 -18.10
CA SER A 17 1.94 -12.27 -18.24
C SER A 17 0.53 -11.71 -18.44
N GLU A 18 -0.21 -12.29 -19.38
CA GLU A 18 -1.63 -11.99 -19.61
C GLU A 18 -2.52 -12.51 -18.46
N ASP A 19 -2.09 -13.59 -17.79
CA ASP A 19 -2.89 -14.31 -16.79
C ASP A 19 -2.49 -14.01 -15.33
N ALA A 20 -1.33 -13.38 -15.10
CA ALA A 20 -0.80 -13.12 -13.76
C ALA A 20 -1.07 -11.69 -13.27
N PHE A 21 -2.34 -11.26 -13.33
CA PHE A 21 -2.77 -9.97 -12.83
C PHE A 21 -4.05 -10.07 -12.00
N TRP A 22 -4.05 -9.43 -10.82
CA TRP A 22 -5.17 -9.41 -9.90
C TRP A 22 -5.42 -7.99 -9.37
N SER A 23 -6.68 -7.57 -9.33
CA SER A 23 -7.12 -6.36 -8.63
C SER A 23 -8.34 -6.69 -7.79
N ALA A 24 -8.31 -6.31 -6.52
CA ALA A 24 -9.47 -6.47 -5.64
C ALA A 24 -10.50 -5.35 -5.83
N ASN A 25 -10.13 -4.24 -6.49
CA ASN A 25 -10.95 -3.02 -6.57
C ASN A 25 -11.55 -2.62 -5.21
N TRP A 26 -10.76 -2.77 -4.14
CA TRP A 26 -11.16 -2.49 -2.74
C TRP A 26 -12.34 -3.34 -2.22
N GLU A 27 -12.67 -4.45 -2.88
CA GLU A 27 -13.71 -5.40 -2.46
C GLU A 27 -13.12 -6.59 -1.69
N ASP A 28 -13.57 -6.80 -0.45
CA ASP A 28 -13.06 -7.85 0.43
C ASP A 28 -13.24 -9.26 -0.14
N SER A 29 -14.40 -9.54 -0.74
CA SER A 29 -14.70 -10.85 -1.33
C SER A 29 -13.76 -11.17 -2.51
N THR A 30 -13.49 -10.15 -3.34
CA THR A 30 -12.55 -10.23 -4.46
C THR A 30 -11.12 -10.40 -3.96
N ARG A 31 -10.72 -9.67 -2.91
CA ARG A 31 -9.39 -9.80 -2.29
C ARG A 31 -9.09 -11.24 -1.89
N ALA A 32 -9.99 -11.88 -1.14
CA ALA A 32 -9.78 -13.24 -0.66
C ALA A 32 -9.67 -14.26 -1.81
N SER A 33 -10.47 -14.09 -2.86
CA SER A 33 -10.39 -14.94 -4.06
C SER A 33 -9.08 -14.72 -4.82
N ASN A 34 -8.69 -13.46 -5.02
CA ASN A 34 -7.46 -13.07 -5.70
C ASN A 34 -6.23 -13.62 -5.01
N ARG A 35 -6.12 -13.49 -3.68
CA ARG A 35 -5.02 -14.07 -2.91
C ARG A 35 -4.86 -15.56 -3.20
N ARG A 36 -5.96 -16.33 -3.13
CA ARG A 36 -5.92 -17.78 -3.39
C ARG A 36 -5.47 -18.08 -4.81
N SER A 37 -6.05 -17.38 -5.79
CA SER A 37 -5.72 -17.56 -7.20
C SER A 37 -4.26 -17.21 -7.51
N ALA A 38 -3.75 -16.11 -6.95
CA ALA A 38 -2.37 -15.68 -7.12
C ALA A 38 -1.39 -16.71 -6.53
N LEU A 39 -1.60 -17.14 -5.28
CA LEU A 39 -0.76 -18.15 -4.64
C LEU A 39 -0.76 -19.47 -5.40
N GLU A 40 -1.91 -19.94 -5.87
CA GLU A 40 -1.97 -21.14 -6.71
C GLU A 40 -1.22 -20.96 -8.03
N TYR A 41 -1.35 -19.80 -8.68
CA TYR A 41 -0.70 -19.53 -9.95
C TYR A 41 0.84 -19.50 -9.79
N LEU A 42 1.34 -18.79 -8.77
CA LEU A 42 2.78 -18.67 -8.49
C LEU A 42 3.44 -20.00 -8.14
N ASN A 43 2.69 -20.97 -7.60
CA ASN A 43 3.20 -22.32 -7.34
C ASN A 43 3.14 -23.25 -8.57
N LYS A 44 2.33 -22.93 -9.58
CA LYS A 44 2.12 -23.76 -10.78
C LYS A 44 2.88 -23.26 -12.01
N HIS A 45 3.26 -21.99 -12.02
CA HIS A 45 3.86 -21.31 -13.17
C HIS A 45 5.18 -20.64 -12.79
N THR A 46 6.08 -20.52 -13.77
CA THR A 46 7.32 -19.78 -13.60
C THR A 46 7.05 -18.29 -13.84
N ILE A 47 7.08 -17.51 -12.75
CA ILE A 47 7.10 -16.05 -12.76
C ILE A 47 8.38 -15.62 -12.04
N ASP A 48 9.17 -14.77 -12.68
CA ASP A 48 10.46 -14.32 -12.11
C ASP A 48 10.30 -13.21 -11.08
N LEU A 49 9.28 -12.37 -11.23
CA LEU A 49 9.02 -11.22 -10.36
C LEU A 49 7.52 -10.91 -10.29
N VAL A 50 7.03 -10.64 -9.07
CA VAL A 50 5.69 -10.10 -8.80
C VAL A 50 5.80 -8.69 -8.26
N LEU A 51 4.92 -7.80 -8.74
CA LEU A 51 4.74 -6.45 -8.19
C LEU A 51 3.47 -6.43 -7.33
N ALA A 52 3.63 -6.40 -6.01
CA ALA A 52 2.56 -6.29 -5.04
C ALA A 52 2.30 -4.80 -4.73
N LEU A 53 1.39 -4.18 -5.48
CA LEU A 53 1.15 -2.73 -5.39
C LEU A 53 0.07 -2.43 -4.35
N GLY A 54 0.47 -1.79 -3.25
CA GLY A 54 -0.42 -1.32 -2.19
C GLY A 54 -0.47 -2.27 -0.98
N THR A 55 -1.14 -1.79 0.08
CA THR A 55 -1.12 -2.46 1.39
C THR A 55 -1.72 -3.86 1.36
N TRP A 56 -2.90 -4.06 0.75
CA TRP A 56 -3.54 -5.38 0.68
C TRP A 56 -2.71 -6.39 -0.12
N ALA A 57 -2.18 -5.99 -1.27
CA ALA A 57 -1.33 -6.86 -2.07
C ALA A 57 -0.08 -7.30 -1.30
N GLY A 58 0.56 -6.39 -0.56
CA GLY A 58 1.67 -6.71 0.33
C GLY A 58 1.28 -7.67 1.45
N GLN A 59 0.18 -7.42 2.15
CA GLN A 59 -0.32 -8.31 3.20
C GLN A 59 -0.63 -9.72 2.68
N ASP A 60 -1.12 -9.82 1.45
CA ASP A 60 -1.57 -11.09 0.88
C ASP A 60 -0.41 -11.94 0.34
N LEU A 61 0.70 -11.32 -0.09
CA LEU A 61 1.83 -11.98 -0.76
C LEU A 61 3.13 -12.01 0.07
N VAL A 62 3.27 -11.24 1.14
CA VAL A 62 4.49 -11.32 1.99
C VAL A 62 4.38 -12.49 2.97
N ASN A 63 4.69 -13.69 2.47
CA ASN A 63 4.70 -14.95 3.22
C ASN A 63 5.53 -16.01 2.47
N ASN A 64 5.60 -17.23 3.00
CA ASN A 64 6.29 -18.38 2.37
C ASN A 64 5.34 -19.38 1.69
N GLU A 65 4.10 -18.99 1.37
CA GLU A 65 3.18 -19.82 0.56
C GLU A 65 3.54 -19.80 -0.93
N HIS A 66 4.52 -18.99 -1.34
CA HIS A 66 5.19 -19.04 -2.63
C HIS A 66 6.70 -18.77 -2.45
N SER A 67 7.47 -18.89 -3.53
CA SER A 67 8.92 -18.58 -3.56
C SER A 67 9.32 -17.57 -4.63
N THR A 68 8.37 -17.10 -5.44
CA THR A 68 8.58 -16.07 -6.44
C THR A 68 9.08 -14.77 -5.81
N ALA A 69 10.09 -14.13 -6.41
CA ALA A 69 10.55 -12.83 -5.93
C ALA A 69 9.41 -11.81 -6.01
N THR A 70 9.14 -11.10 -4.91
CA THR A 70 8.02 -10.14 -4.84
C THR A 70 8.51 -8.79 -4.34
N PHE A 71 8.15 -7.74 -5.08
CA PHE A 71 8.38 -6.35 -4.69
C PHE A 71 7.07 -5.74 -4.21
N VAL A 72 7.01 -5.37 -2.94
CA VAL A 72 5.91 -4.59 -2.40
C VAL A 72 6.24 -3.12 -2.54
N LEU A 73 5.41 -2.39 -3.28
CA LEU A 73 5.57 -0.96 -3.53
C LEU A 73 4.30 -0.22 -3.13
N THR A 74 4.41 1.08 -2.87
CA THR A 74 3.24 1.97 -2.62
C THR A 74 2.35 1.58 -1.43
N SER A 75 2.81 0.74 -0.51
CA SER A 75 2.09 0.43 0.72
C SER A 75 2.12 1.62 1.71
N ASN A 76 1.03 1.81 2.45
CA ASN A 76 1.01 2.73 3.60
C ASN A 76 1.67 2.04 4.80
N ASP A 77 2.74 2.64 5.34
CA ASP A 77 3.48 2.19 6.54
C ASP A 77 3.60 0.65 6.64
N PRO A 78 4.46 0.01 5.84
CA PRO A 78 4.51 -1.45 5.72
C PRO A 78 4.84 -2.17 7.03
N ILE A 79 5.46 -1.49 8.00
CA ILE A 79 5.73 -2.04 9.32
C ILE A 79 4.44 -2.10 10.14
N ARG A 80 3.72 -0.97 10.26
CA ARG A 80 2.46 -0.94 11.03
C ARG A 80 1.34 -1.74 10.37
N ALA A 81 1.35 -1.83 9.04
CA ALA A 81 0.41 -2.65 8.29
C ALA A 81 0.68 -4.17 8.41
N GLY A 82 1.73 -4.58 9.14
CA GLY A 82 2.07 -5.98 9.35
C GLY A 82 2.63 -6.68 8.12
N ILE A 83 3.13 -5.95 7.13
CA ILE A 83 3.72 -6.50 5.90
C ILE A 83 5.15 -6.98 6.18
N ILE A 84 5.93 -6.20 6.92
CA ILE A 84 7.33 -6.53 7.25
C ILE A 84 7.63 -6.38 8.73
N ARG A 85 8.64 -7.12 9.20
CA ARG A 85 9.12 -7.05 10.59
C ARG A 85 9.75 -5.70 10.93
N SER A 86 10.56 -5.17 10.02
CA SER A 86 11.31 -3.93 10.22
C SER A 86 11.76 -3.32 8.90
N ALA A 87 12.23 -2.07 8.93
CA ALA A 87 12.72 -1.38 7.73
C ALA A 87 13.95 -2.07 7.10
N ASP A 88 14.78 -2.72 7.92
CA ASP A 88 16.03 -3.34 7.48
C ASP A 88 15.88 -4.83 7.15
N ASP A 89 14.73 -5.44 7.46
CA ASP A 89 14.49 -6.86 7.21
C ASP A 89 12.98 -7.11 7.02
N SER A 90 12.62 -7.58 5.82
CA SER A 90 11.27 -8.01 5.48
C SER A 90 10.83 -9.24 6.28
N GLY A 91 11.80 -10.07 6.68
CA GLY A 91 11.59 -11.38 7.30
C GLY A 91 11.55 -12.54 6.30
N TYR A 92 11.73 -12.27 5.00
CA TYR A 92 11.61 -13.28 3.94
C TYR A 92 12.65 -13.07 2.84
N ASP A 93 13.37 -14.13 2.48
CA ASP A 93 14.51 -14.08 1.54
C ASP A 93 14.14 -13.61 0.13
N HIS A 94 12.90 -13.83 -0.29
CA HIS A 94 12.41 -13.52 -1.64
C HIS A 94 11.55 -12.25 -1.70
N ILE A 95 11.44 -11.50 -0.60
CA ILE A 95 10.57 -10.33 -0.50
C ILE A 95 11.40 -9.06 -0.32
N PHE A 96 11.19 -8.12 -1.24
CA PHE A 96 11.62 -6.74 -1.09
C PHE A 96 10.41 -5.84 -0.83
N VAL A 97 10.52 -4.90 0.11
CA VAL A 97 9.45 -3.94 0.40
C VAL A 97 10.03 -2.53 0.43
N GLU A 98 9.42 -1.62 -0.34
CA GLU A 98 9.71 -0.20 -0.24
C GLU A 98 9.31 0.32 1.15
N CYS A 99 10.30 0.62 1.99
CA CYS A 99 10.07 1.13 3.34
C CYS A 99 10.89 2.38 3.62
N ASP A 100 10.20 3.47 3.92
CA ASP A 100 10.79 4.66 4.52
C ASP A 100 10.01 5.02 5.79
N PRO A 101 10.51 4.60 6.97
CA PRO A 101 9.82 4.80 8.25
C PRO A 101 9.58 6.26 8.63
N ASN A 102 10.29 7.20 8.01
CA ASN A 102 10.23 8.61 8.35
C ASN A 102 9.55 9.45 7.26
N ARG A 103 9.01 8.84 6.19
CA ARG A 103 8.39 9.55 5.06
C ARG A 103 7.28 10.49 5.51
N TYR A 104 6.27 9.97 6.19
CA TYR A 104 5.09 10.76 6.57
C TYR A 104 5.39 11.81 7.62
N LYS A 105 6.19 11.46 8.64
CA LYS A 105 6.69 12.43 9.61
C LYS A 105 7.36 13.63 8.93
N ARG A 106 8.27 13.38 7.96
CA ARG A 106 8.95 14.45 7.22
C ARG A 106 7.97 15.28 6.38
N GLN A 107 6.98 14.65 5.75
CA GLN A 107 5.96 15.37 4.99
C GLN A 107 5.13 16.30 5.87
N ILE A 108 4.69 15.84 7.05
CA ILE A 108 3.90 16.65 7.99
C ILE A 108 4.74 17.79 8.56
N GLU A 109 6.00 17.51 8.95
CA GLU A 109 6.93 18.53 9.42
C GLU A 109 7.17 19.61 8.35
N LEU A 110 7.44 19.21 7.10
CA LEU A 110 7.65 20.13 5.98
C LEU A 110 6.39 20.95 5.66
N PHE A 111 5.21 20.32 5.66
CA PHE A 111 3.95 21.01 5.41
C PHE A 111 3.69 22.10 6.45
N HIS A 112 3.94 21.79 7.73
CA HIS A 112 3.86 22.79 8.79
C HIS A 112 4.96 23.85 8.68
N ASP A 113 6.19 23.49 8.31
CA ASP A 113 7.28 24.45 8.16
C ASP A 113 7.03 25.45 7.00
N ILE A 114 6.30 25.03 5.96
CA ILE A 114 5.93 25.90 4.83
C ILE A 114 4.71 26.78 5.16
N ILE A 115 3.66 26.21 5.77
CA ILE A 115 2.36 26.88 5.93
C ILE A 115 2.20 27.55 7.30
N GLY A 116 2.80 27.00 8.36
CA GLY A 116 2.71 27.53 9.72
C GLY A 116 1.31 27.46 10.33
N PHE A 117 0.52 26.43 10.02
CA PHE A 117 -0.86 26.32 10.50
C PHE A 117 -0.95 26.07 12.01
N GLU A 118 -1.90 26.72 12.68
CA GLU A 118 -2.23 26.44 14.09
C GLU A 118 -3.17 25.24 14.27
N ARG A 119 -3.92 24.89 13.21
CA ARG A 119 -4.95 23.85 13.22
C ARG A 119 -4.90 23.06 11.91
N LEU A 120 -4.91 21.73 12.01
CA LEU A 120 -4.94 20.82 10.86
C LEU A 120 -6.17 19.91 10.94
N GLY A 121 -7.05 20.01 9.95
CA GLY A 121 -8.16 19.09 9.75
C GLY A 121 -7.69 17.78 9.13
N VAL A 122 -8.15 16.64 9.66
CA VAL A 122 -7.82 15.31 9.13
C VAL A 122 -9.09 14.48 9.08
N ILE A 123 -9.36 13.89 7.91
CA ILE A 123 -10.53 13.04 7.66
C ILE A 123 -10.06 11.61 7.44
N PHE A 124 -10.59 10.64 8.19
CA PHE A 124 -10.32 9.21 7.99
C PHE A 124 -11.40 8.33 8.61
N GLU A 125 -11.50 7.06 8.21
CA GLU A 125 -12.40 6.09 8.85
C GLU A 125 -11.96 5.80 10.29
N ASP A 126 -12.88 5.75 11.26
CA ASP A 126 -12.54 5.37 12.65
C ASP A 126 -12.32 3.85 12.79
N SER A 127 -11.28 3.36 12.12
CA SER A 127 -10.84 1.97 12.15
C SER A 127 -9.32 1.91 12.26
N GLU A 128 -8.78 0.73 12.58
CA GLU A 128 -7.33 0.51 12.64
C GLU A 128 -6.67 0.81 11.29
N ASP A 129 -7.23 0.27 10.20
CA ASP A 129 -6.78 0.54 8.83
C ASP A 129 -6.90 2.01 8.46
N GLY A 130 -8.01 2.67 8.83
CA GLY A 130 -8.21 4.10 8.59
C GLY A 130 -7.14 4.96 9.28
N ARG A 131 -6.76 4.60 10.52
CA ARG A 131 -5.70 5.29 11.29
C ARG A 131 -4.32 5.08 10.67
N ILE A 132 -4.03 3.88 10.16
CA ILE A 132 -2.77 3.56 9.45
C ILE A 132 -2.70 4.34 8.14
N CYS A 133 -3.77 4.31 7.34
CA CYS A 133 -3.86 5.07 6.08
C CYS A 133 -3.70 6.57 6.29
N ALA A 134 -4.29 7.12 7.36
CA ALA A 134 -4.13 8.52 7.73
C ALA A 134 -2.75 8.85 8.34
N ASN A 135 -1.92 7.86 8.63
CA ASN A 135 -0.66 8.00 9.37
C ASN A 135 -0.85 8.77 10.70
N TYR A 136 -1.96 8.48 11.38
CA TYR A 136 -2.44 9.25 12.53
C TYR A 136 -1.40 9.35 13.66
N THR A 137 -0.64 8.28 13.91
CA THR A 137 0.41 8.26 14.94
C THR A 137 1.50 9.31 14.67
N ASP A 138 1.87 9.53 13.41
CA ASP A 138 2.90 10.52 13.06
C ASP A 138 2.32 11.94 13.10
N LEU A 139 1.06 12.13 12.69
CA LEU A 139 0.32 13.38 12.90
C LEU A 139 0.27 13.77 14.38
N GLU A 140 -0.04 12.84 15.28
CA GLU A 140 -0.05 13.09 16.73
C GLU A 140 1.32 13.47 17.27
N LYS A 141 2.39 12.79 16.82
CA LYS A 141 3.76 13.11 17.25
C LYS A 141 4.18 14.50 16.79
N VAL A 142 3.94 14.82 15.53
CA VAL A 142 4.37 16.09 14.93
C VAL A 142 3.54 17.25 15.48
N SER A 143 2.22 17.07 15.67
CA SER A 143 1.35 18.10 16.27
C SER A 143 1.79 18.51 17.67
N LYS A 144 2.14 17.54 18.53
CA LYS A 144 2.71 17.81 19.85
C LYS A 144 4.06 18.53 19.77
N LYS A 145 4.94 18.09 18.87
CA LYS A 145 6.28 18.68 18.69
C LYS A 145 6.23 20.11 18.15
N ARG A 146 5.30 20.41 17.24
CA ARG A 146 5.20 21.69 16.53
C ARG A 146 4.11 22.60 17.09
N ASN A 147 3.37 22.16 18.11
CA ASN A 147 2.34 22.90 18.82
C ASN A 147 1.18 23.39 17.95
N PHE A 148 0.69 22.54 17.04
CA PHE A 148 -0.57 22.76 16.31
C PHE A 148 -1.65 21.78 16.77
N LYS A 149 -2.92 22.17 16.61
CA LYS A 149 -4.07 21.36 17.01
C LYS A 149 -4.56 20.49 15.85
N LEU A 150 -4.73 19.19 16.10
CA LEU A 150 -5.44 18.30 15.18
C LEU A 150 -6.96 18.43 15.37
N ILE A 151 -7.69 18.53 14.26
CA ILE A 151 -9.16 18.50 14.22
C ILE A 151 -9.56 17.27 13.43
N ILE A 152 -10.07 16.26 14.14
CA ILE A 152 -10.39 14.96 13.56
C ILE A 152 -11.85 14.92 13.14
N CYS A 153 -12.09 14.47 11.91
CA CYS A 153 -13.40 14.17 11.38
C CYS A 153 -13.40 12.72 10.91
N TYR A 154 -14.38 11.93 11.33
CA TYR A 154 -14.48 10.54 10.88
C TYR A 154 -15.33 10.43 9.62
N ALA A 155 -14.84 9.66 8.65
CA ALA A 155 -15.59 9.32 7.44
C ALA A 155 -16.47 8.10 7.69
N ASP A 156 -17.71 8.13 7.20
CA ASP A 156 -18.61 6.98 7.21
C ASP A 156 -18.13 5.92 6.22
N LYS A 157 -18.07 4.66 6.67
CA LYS A 157 -17.78 3.52 5.80
C LYS A 157 -18.91 3.38 4.76
N GLY A 158 -18.58 3.50 3.46
CA GLY A 158 -19.52 3.25 2.36
C GLY A 158 -20.16 4.48 1.67
N LYS A 159 -19.66 5.70 1.90
CA LYS A 159 -20.14 6.91 1.18
C LYS A 159 -19.09 7.61 0.32
N THR A 160 -17.93 7.00 0.10
CA THR A 160 -16.96 7.51 -0.85
C THR A 160 -17.33 6.99 -2.23
N GLU A 161 -18.33 7.61 -2.87
CA GLU A 161 -18.38 7.59 -4.33
C GLU A 161 -17.09 8.25 -4.80
N MET A 162 -16.16 7.47 -5.36
CA MET A 162 -15.08 8.07 -6.13
C MET A 162 -15.75 8.69 -7.35
N GLU A 163 -15.87 10.02 -7.37
CA GLU A 163 -16.13 10.74 -8.60
C GLU A 163 -15.06 10.29 -9.60
N SER A 164 -15.49 9.59 -10.63
CA SER A 164 -14.66 9.27 -11.78
C SER A 164 -14.21 10.59 -12.38
N PHE A 165 -12.95 10.96 -12.18
CA PHE A 165 -12.30 11.91 -13.07
C PHE A 165 -12.21 11.24 -14.43
N GLU A 166 -13.21 11.47 -15.27
CA GLU A 166 -13.10 11.27 -16.71
C GLU A 166 -11.96 12.18 -17.19
N MET A 167 -10.96 11.56 -17.82
CA MET A 167 -9.83 12.22 -18.46
C MET A 167 -9.99 12.14 -19.96
#